data_AF-A0AAW1CVS7-F1
#
_entry.id   AF-A0AAW1CVS7-F1
#
_cell.length_a   1.000
_cell.length_b   1.000
_cell.length_c   1.000
_cell.angle_alpha   90.00
_cell.angle_beta   90.00
_cell.angle_gamma   90.00
#
_symmetry.space_group_name_H-M   'P 1'
#
loop_
_entity.id
_entity.type
_entity.pdbx_description
1 polymer ?
#
loop_
_entity_poly.entity_id
_entity_poly.type
_entity_poly.pdbx_seq_one_letter_code
_entity_poly.pdbx_strand_id
1 'polypeptide(L)' 'MRTEAEVRSWECNKTIILTPEEPRATLTSPDFPRPYPDETVCLTLITAPPAFTILLEFEELVLENEPS' A
#
# COMPACT_ATOMS: atom_id res chain seq x y z
N MET A 1 -17.29 -6.42 -17.11
CA MET A 1 -17.05 -7.39 -16.02
C MET A 1 -15.56 -7.27 -15.71
N ARG A 2 -15.18 -6.79 -14.53
CA ARG A 2 -13.77 -6.61 -14.14
C ARG A 2 -13.24 -7.95 -13.61
N THR A 3 -12.02 -8.32 -13.94
CA THR A 3 -11.42 -9.59 -13.47
C THR A 3 -11.06 -9.48 -11.98
N GLU A 4 -10.96 -10.61 -11.28
CA GLU A 4 -10.58 -10.62 -9.85
C GLU A 4 -9.19 -9.98 -9.62
N ALA A 5 -8.28 -10.09 -10.59
CA ALA A 5 -6.98 -9.43 -10.58
C ALA A 5 -7.11 -7.89 -10.66
N GLU A 6 -8.02 -7.36 -11.48
CA GLU A 6 -8.30 -5.92 -11.56
C GLU A 6 -8.91 -5.39 -10.25
N VAL A 7 -9.82 -6.14 -9.62
CA VAL A 7 -10.42 -5.78 -8.32
C VAL A 7 -9.35 -5.69 -7.22
N ARG A 8 -8.44 -6.65 -7.16
CA ARG A 8 -7.35 -6.70 -6.16
C ARG A 8 -6.32 -5.60 -6.33
N SER A 9 -6.02 -5.20 -7.57
CA SER A 9 -5.16 -4.04 -7.85
C SER A 9 -5.74 -2.74 -7.26
N TRP A 10 -7.07 -2.58 -7.19
CA TRP A 10 -7.69 -1.41 -6.55
C TRP A 10 -7.55 -1.37 -5.02
N GLU A 11 -7.24 -2.48 -4.34
CA GLU A 11 -7.14 -2.50 -2.87
C GLU A 11 -5.92 -1.73 -2.35
N CYS A 12 -4.83 -1.71 -3.13
CA CYS A 12 -3.60 -1.00 -2.80
C CYS A 12 -3.39 0.29 -3.63
N ASN A 13 -4.06 0.42 -4.78
CA ASN A 13 -4.04 1.66 -5.58
C ASN A 13 -4.91 2.74 -4.94
N LYS A 14 -4.36 3.43 -3.93
CA LYS A 14 -5.10 4.42 -3.13
C LYS A 14 -4.30 5.68 -2.86
N THR A 15 -5.02 6.77 -2.59
CA THR A 15 -4.43 8.02 -2.07
C THR A 15 -4.74 8.11 -0.58
N ILE A 16 -3.71 8.25 0.23
CA ILE A 16 -3.78 8.50 1.68
C ILE A 16 -3.46 9.97 1.91
N ILE A 17 -4.38 10.68 2.55
CA ILE A 17 -4.20 12.08 2.93
C ILE A 17 -4.10 12.11 4.45
N LEU A 18 -2.91 12.41 4.96
CA LEU A 18 -2.68 12.60 6.38
C LEU A 18 -3.08 14.03 6.76
N THR A 19 -3.73 14.18 7.90
CA THR A 19 -4.05 15.49 8.48
C THR A 19 -3.55 15.56 9.93
N PRO A 20 -3.52 16.74 10.56
CA PRO A 20 -3.21 16.84 11.99
C PRO A 20 -4.17 16.03 12.87
N GLU A 21 -5.43 15.88 12.45
CA GLU A 21 -6.47 15.09 13.13
C GLU A 21 -6.36 13.59 12.83
N GLU A 22 -5.89 13.23 11.63
CA GLU A 22 -5.64 11.85 11.18
C GLU A 22 -4.18 11.69 10.73
N PRO A 23 -3.20 11.68 11.66
CA PRO A 23 -1.78 11.75 11.33
C PRO A 23 -1.15 10.39 11.01
N ARG A 24 -1.93 9.30 11.04
CA ARG A 24 -1.44 7.93 10.88
C ARG A 24 -2.37 7.15 9.96
N ALA A 25 -1.78 6.29 9.15
CA ALA A 25 -2.50 5.33 8.32
C ALA A 25 -1.70 4.03 8.21
N THR A 26 -2.40 2.92 8.02
CA THR A 26 -1.79 1.61 7.77
C THR A 26 -1.89 1.27 6.29
N LEU A 27 -0.77 0.85 5.71
CA LEU A 27 -0.69 0.33 4.36
C LEU A 27 -0.28 -1.14 4.44
N THR A 28 -1.00 -1.98 3.70
CA THR A 28 -0.68 -3.40 3.55
C THR A 28 -0.67 -3.74 2.07
N SER A 29 -0.01 -4.84 1.71
CA SER A 29 -0.25 -5.47 0.41
C SER A 29 -1.72 -5.90 0.30
N PRO A 30 -2.25 -6.08 -0.93
CA PRO A 30 -3.51 -6.78 -1.11
C PRO A 30 -3.47 -8.14 -0.41
N ASP A 31 -4.62 -8.58 0.10
CA ASP A 31 -4.80 -9.85 0.80
C ASP A 31 -4.03 -10.07 2.12
N PHE A 32 -3.18 -9.13 2.58
CA PHE A 32 -2.49 -9.25 3.88
C PHE A 32 -3.48 -9.62 5.01
N PRO A 33 -3.17 -10.63 5.86
CA PRO A 33 -1.86 -11.26 6.07
C PRO A 33 -1.57 -12.47 5.15
N ARG A 34 -2.38 -12.71 4.12
CA ARG A 34 -2.06 -13.72 3.09
C ARG A 34 -1.06 -13.15 2.09
N PRO A 35 -0.36 -14.02 1.31
CA PRO A 35 0.49 -13.57 0.22
C PRO A 35 -0.27 -12.66 -0.75
N TYR A 36 0.42 -11.66 -1.28
CA TYR A 36 -0.14 -10.83 -2.35
C TYR A 36 -0.37 -11.68 -3.62
N PRO A 37 -1.37 -11.33 -4.44
CA PRO A 37 -1.60 -12.01 -5.72
C PRO A 37 -0.43 -11.83 -6.70
N ASP A 38 -0.24 -12.80 -7.59
CA ASP A 38 0.67 -12.67 -8.73
C ASP A 38 0.27 -11.49 -9.63
N GLU A 39 1.26 -10.92 -10.32
CA GLU A 39 1.07 -9.81 -11.27
C GLU A 39 0.42 -8.55 -10.66
N THR A 40 0.51 -8.40 -9.34
CA THR A 40 -0.03 -7.23 -8.62
C THR A 40 0.79 -5.98 -8.92
N VAL A 41 0.11 -4.92 -9.39
CA VAL A 41 0.69 -3.58 -9.52
C VAL A 41 -0.04 -2.61 -8.58
N CYS A 42 0.73 -2.05 -7.64
CA CYS A 42 0.27 -1.13 -6.62
C CYS A 42 1.00 0.22 -6.68
N LEU A 43 0.23 1.31 -6.59
CA LEU A 43 0.68 2.68 -6.47
C LEU A 43 -0.15 3.36 -5.38
N THR A 44 0.46 3.57 -4.22
CA THR A 44 -0.14 4.36 -3.14
C THR A 44 0.47 5.75 -3.11
N LEU A 45 -0.34 6.80 -3.21
CA LEU A 45 0.10 8.18 -3.02
C LEU A 45 -0.17 8.61 -1.57
N ILE A 46 0.86 9.01 -0.83
CA ILE A 46 0.72 9.51 0.54
C ILE A 46 1.04 11.00 0.56
N THR A 47 0.14 11.81 1.10
CA THR A 47 0.32 13.26 1.24
C THR A 47 0.17 13.70 2.69
N ALA A 48 0.92 14.74 3.08
CA ALA A 48 0.84 15.38 4.38
C ALA A 48 0.84 16.91 4.20
N PRO A 49 0.37 17.68 5.20
CA PRO A 49 0.38 19.14 5.12
C PRO A 49 1.80 19.70 5.09
N PRO A 50 2.00 20.94 4.61
CA PRO A 50 3.30 21.60 4.67
C PRO A 50 3.88 21.62 6.09
N ALA A 51 5.22 21.54 6.18
CA ALA A 51 5.97 21.48 7.44
C ALA A 51 5.81 20.18 8.27
N PHE A 52 5.10 19.17 7.75
CA PHE A 52 5.10 17.81 8.31
C PHE A 52 6.01 16.89 7.50
N THR A 53 6.54 15.84 8.16
CA THR A 53 7.36 14.81 7.54
C THR A 53 6.61 13.48 7.59
N ILE A 54 6.57 12.76 6.47
CA ILE A 54 6.03 11.39 6.42
C ILE A 54 7.10 10.43 6.93
N LEU A 55 6.76 9.64 7.95
CA LEU A 55 7.59 8.54 8.46
C LEU A 55 6.97 7.22 8.01
N LEU A 56 7.76 6.35 7.38
CA LEU A 56 7.35 5.00 7.00
C LEU A 56 8.02 3.99 7.92
N GLU A 57 7.20 3.16 8.57
CA GLU A 57 7.64 2.07 9.44
C GLU A 57 7.11 0.76 8.86
N PHE A 58 8.02 -0.18 8.59
CA PHE A 58 7.66 -1.51 8.11
C PHE A 58 7.63 -2.47 9.29
N GLU A 59 6.43 -2.95 9.65
CA GLU A 59 6.27 -4.00 10.66
C GLU A 59 6.64 -5.38 10.10
N GLU A 60 6.28 -5.64 8.84
CA GLU A 60 6.57 -6.87 8.12
C GLU A 60 6.92 -6.55 6.66
N LEU A 61 7.98 -7.19 6.15
CA LEU A 61 8.37 -7.11 4.75
C LEU A 61 8.93 -8.46 4.29
N VAL A 62 8.09 -9.21 3.58
CA VAL A 62 8.44 -10.50 2.99
C VAL A 62 8.08 -10.44 1.51
N LEU A 63 9.08 -10.53 0.65
CA LEU A 63 8.94 -10.47 -0.81
C LEU A 63 9.61 -11.69 -1.45
N GLU A 64 9.30 -11.94 -2.72
CA GLU A 64 9.96 -12.95 -3.52
C GLU A 64 11.46 -12.66 -3.65
N ASN A 65 12.28 -13.72 -3.70
CA ASN A 65 13.70 -13.56 -4.02
C ASN A 65 13.83 -13.41 -5.53
N GLU A 66 14.38 -12.29 -5.99
CA GLU A 66 14.85 -12.16 -7.37
C GLU A 66 16.01 -13.15 -7.60
N PRO A 67 15.91 -14.11 -8.54
CA PRO A 67 17.07 -14.91 -8.92
C PRO A 67 18.10 -13.98 -9.58
N SER A 68 19.30 -13.92 -9.00
CA SER A 68 20.44 -13.16 -9.53
C SER A 68 21.07 -13.79 -10.77
#